data_AF-A0A1X7GQ14-F1
#
_entry.id   AF-A0A1X7GQ14-F1
#
_cell.length_a   1.000
_cell.length_b   1.000
_cell.length_c   1.000
_cell.angle_alpha   90.00
_cell.angle_beta   90.00
_cell.angle_gamma   90.00
#
_symmetry.space_group_name_H-M   'P 1'
#
loop_
_entity.id
_entity.type
_entity.pdbx_description
1 polymer ?
#
loop_
_entity_poly.entity_id
_entity_poly.type
_entity_poly.pdbx_seq_one_letter_code
_entity_poly.pdbx_strand_id
1 'polypeptide(L)'
;MAKGITAQEMDATTASGLVPHLGTTTNSGNAYSITTSADVKPNTKFTLKINAASSTAPTLKINNDTALPIKNANGNNAKLYASVYTLFRDGSAFILQGEGGEYGTATAADVAAGKTIGTENGIVTGTLVLPTRTIVNKSMPKQNFDEPIPFLVQDIFQIPASSKFADVYTAPLSTTQLKLDAAIWSEFTVLETGTYTATVELIDSNDVAYAILSRTTVMTLSRFSMGLSSFSIDRQAKKITYVTKPLDAPITADLTSNFNATGVLRFVARLITTKYGGTYPSITSEVQNAFIITT
;
A
#
# COMPACT_ATOMS: atom_id res chain seq x y z
N MET A 1 -64.35 -11.12 -10.28
CA MET A 1 -63.63 -10.29 -9.30
C MET A 1 -63.36 -11.16 -8.07
N ALA A 2 -62.11 -11.40 -7.70
CA ALA A 2 -61.80 -12.19 -6.51
C ALA A 2 -62.26 -11.43 -5.26
N LYS A 3 -63.08 -12.07 -4.41
CA LYS A 3 -63.52 -11.53 -3.13
C LYS A 3 -62.28 -11.33 -2.25
N GLY A 4 -62.02 -10.11 -1.80
CA GLY A 4 -60.95 -9.86 -0.82
C GLY A 4 -61.26 -10.60 0.47
N ILE A 5 -60.30 -11.38 0.97
CA ILE A 5 -60.40 -12.07 2.27
C ILE A 5 -60.36 -10.99 3.34
N THR A 6 -61.44 -10.87 4.11
CA THR A 6 -61.49 -9.99 5.29
C THR A 6 -60.61 -10.58 6.40
N ALA A 7 -60.13 -9.77 7.35
CA ALA A 7 -59.30 -10.26 8.45
C ALA A 7 -60.02 -11.34 9.31
N GLN A 8 -61.35 -11.40 9.26
CA GLN A 8 -62.18 -12.44 9.88
C GLN A 8 -62.21 -13.77 9.10
N GLU A 9 -61.92 -13.75 7.80
CA GLU A 9 -61.85 -14.93 6.92
C GLU A 9 -60.42 -15.50 6.83
N MET A 10 -59.43 -14.84 7.43
CA MET A 10 -58.08 -15.36 7.58
C MET A 10 -58.08 -16.42 8.69
N ASP A 11 -57.84 -17.68 8.33
CA ASP A 11 -57.67 -18.75 9.31
C ASP A 11 -56.60 -18.36 10.35
N ALA A 12 -56.83 -18.70 11.61
CA ALA A 12 -55.96 -18.39 12.74
C ALA A 12 -54.51 -18.84 12.49
N THR A 13 -54.32 -19.92 11.71
CA THR A 13 -53.02 -20.42 11.26
C THR A 13 -52.27 -19.41 10.37
N THR A 14 -52.97 -18.68 9.50
CA THR A 14 -52.38 -17.67 8.60
C THR A 14 -52.14 -16.35 9.33
N ALA A 15 -53.03 -15.97 10.25
CA ALA A 15 -52.85 -14.79 11.10
C ALA A 15 -51.65 -14.92 12.06
N SER A 16 -51.35 -16.14 12.52
CA SER A 16 -50.20 -16.47 13.38
C SER A 16 -48.83 -16.27 12.70
N GLY A 17 -48.78 -16.24 11.37
CA GLY A 17 -47.53 -16.06 10.60
C GLY A 17 -47.07 -14.60 10.47
N LEU A 18 -47.88 -13.62 10.87
CA LEU A 18 -47.56 -12.20 10.75
C LEU A 18 -46.65 -11.74 11.90
N VAL A 19 -45.60 -10.98 11.57
CA VAL A 19 -44.73 -10.35 12.57
C VAL A 19 -45.41 -9.10 13.13
N PRO A 20 -45.79 -9.05 14.42
CA PRO A 20 -46.50 -7.90 14.96
C PRO A 20 -45.60 -6.68 15.08
N HIS A 21 -46.19 -5.49 14.91
CA HIS A 21 -45.58 -4.22 15.29
C HIS A 21 -46.18 -3.72 16.60
N LEU A 22 -45.35 -3.56 17.62
CA LEU A 22 -45.83 -3.27 18.99
C LEU A 22 -46.12 -1.79 19.24
N GLY A 23 -45.61 -0.90 18.39
CA GLY A 23 -45.71 0.55 18.55
C GLY A 23 -44.40 1.18 19.03
N THR A 24 -44.50 2.32 19.71
CA THR A 24 -43.35 3.10 20.20
C THR A 24 -43.16 2.91 21.71
N THR A 25 -41.93 2.68 22.15
CA THR A 25 -41.61 2.53 23.57
C THR A 25 -41.73 3.84 24.35
N THR A 26 -41.91 3.72 25.66
CA THR A 26 -41.48 4.73 26.64
C THR A 26 -40.21 4.25 27.33
N ASN A 27 -39.43 5.13 27.97
CA ASN A 27 -38.23 4.71 28.69
C ASN A 27 -37.90 5.60 29.88
N SER A 28 -37.16 5.05 30.84
CA SER A 28 -36.38 5.77 31.84
C SER A 28 -34.93 5.32 31.73
N GLY A 29 -34.05 6.19 31.23
CA GLY A 29 -32.70 5.79 30.85
C GLY A 29 -32.72 4.67 29.80
N ASN A 30 -32.00 3.57 30.05
CA ASN A 30 -31.91 2.42 29.14
C ASN A 30 -32.95 1.32 29.44
N ALA A 31 -33.90 1.59 30.34
CA ALA A 31 -35.03 0.70 30.62
C ALA A 31 -36.24 1.13 29.78
N TYR A 32 -36.48 0.39 28.69
CA TYR A 32 -37.60 0.61 27.78
C TYR A 32 -38.81 -0.21 28.20
N SER A 33 -40.00 0.33 27.95
CA SER A 33 -41.27 -0.32 28.20
C SER A 33 -42.26 -0.09 27.06
N ILE A 34 -43.14 -1.06 26.85
CA ILE A 34 -44.24 -0.94 25.90
C ILE A 34 -45.46 -1.73 26.36
N THR A 35 -46.65 -1.16 26.20
CA THR A 35 -47.92 -1.84 26.44
C THR A 35 -48.56 -2.16 25.09
N THR A 36 -48.92 -3.42 24.87
CA THR A 36 -49.44 -3.93 23.59
C THR A 36 -50.41 -5.08 23.81
N SER A 37 -51.41 -5.20 22.93
CA SER A 37 -52.33 -6.34 22.91
C SER A 37 -51.76 -7.55 22.16
N ALA A 38 -50.61 -7.41 21.50
CA ALA A 38 -49.95 -8.51 20.81
C ALA A 38 -49.39 -9.53 21.80
N ASP A 39 -49.55 -10.81 21.48
CA ASP A 39 -49.02 -11.92 22.28
C ASP A 39 -47.55 -12.21 21.91
N VAL A 40 -46.62 -11.66 22.69
CA VAL A 40 -45.18 -11.81 22.46
C VAL A 40 -44.61 -12.88 23.40
N LYS A 41 -44.66 -14.14 22.97
CA LYS A 41 -44.13 -15.29 23.74
C LYS A 41 -42.63 -15.53 23.47
N PRO A 42 -41.93 -16.30 24.31
CA PRO A 42 -40.64 -16.88 23.93
C PRO A 42 -40.72 -17.56 22.57
N ASN A 43 -39.62 -17.51 21.83
CA ASN A 43 -39.47 -18.01 20.46
C ASN A 43 -40.35 -17.27 19.42
N THR A 44 -40.55 -15.95 19.58
CA THR A 44 -41.31 -15.13 18.64
C THR A 44 -40.56 -13.89 18.17
N LYS A 45 -40.87 -13.45 16.95
CA LYS A 45 -40.33 -12.24 16.31
C LYS A 45 -41.35 -11.11 16.40
N PHE A 46 -40.89 -9.88 16.60
CA PHE A 46 -41.73 -8.68 16.55
C PHE A 46 -40.92 -7.45 16.13
N THR A 47 -41.61 -6.37 15.82
CA THR A 47 -41.00 -5.06 15.57
C THR A 47 -41.52 -4.01 16.53
N LEU A 48 -40.70 -3.00 16.83
CA LEU A 48 -41.08 -1.86 17.67
C LEU A 48 -40.23 -0.64 17.32
N LYS A 49 -40.72 0.55 17.68
CA LYS A 49 -39.95 1.78 17.62
C LYS A 49 -39.37 2.10 18.98
N ILE A 50 -38.05 2.25 19.04
CA ILE A 50 -37.32 2.74 20.21
C ILE A 50 -37.37 4.28 20.18
N ASN A 51 -37.83 4.89 21.27
CA ASN A 51 -38.12 6.32 21.33
C ASN A 51 -36.89 7.20 21.58
N ALA A 52 -35.81 6.65 22.14
CA ALA A 52 -34.56 7.35 22.42
C ALA A 52 -33.37 6.39 22.33
N ALA A 53 -32.20 6.88 21.88
CA ALA A 53 -30.99 6.07 21.80
C ALA A 53 -30.54 5.56 23.18
N SER A 54 -29.95 4.36 23.22
CA SER A 54 -29.37 3.81 24.44
C SER A 54 -27.93 4.28 24.62
N SER A 55 -27.57 4.53 25.88
CA SER A 55 -26.20 4.91 26.29
C SER A 55 -25.47 3.77 27.01
N THR A 56 -26.21 2.82 27.58
CA THR A 56 -25.68 1.61 28.23
C THR A 56 -26.56 0.41 27.87
N ALA A 57 -26.35 -0.73 28.54
CA ALA A 57 -27.09 -1.97 28.33
C ALA A 57 -28.61 -1.77 28.36
N PRO A 58 -29.31 -1.93 27.22
CA PRO A 58 -30.75 -1.72 27.15
C PRO A 58 -31.54 -2.92 27.69
N THR A 59 -32.66 -2.65 28.34
CA THR A 59 -33.67 -3.64 28.71
C THR A 59 -35.03 -3.26 28.14
N LEU A 60 -35.87 -4.25 27.86
CA LEU A 60 -37.23 -4.04 27.40
C LEU A 60 -38.20 -4.79 28.32
N LYS A 61 -39.26 -4.09 28.74
CA LYS A 61 -40.42 -4.65 29.41
C LYS A 61 -41.63 -4.56 28.49
N ILE A 62 -42.23 -5.71 28.17
CA ILE A 62 -43.47 -5.77 27.39
C ILE A 62 -44.61 -6.05 28.38
N ASN A 63 -45.64 -5.20 28.38
CA ASN A 63 -46.77 -5.28 29.31
C ASN A 63 -46.28 -5.34 30.77
N ASN A 64 -46.77 -6.31 31.55
CA ASN A 64 -46.42 -6.50 32.96
C ASN A 64 -45.33 -7.55 33.19
N ASP A 65 -44.67 -8.02 32.13
CA ASP A 65 -43.58 -9.00 32.24
C ASP A 65 -42.36 -8.43 32.97
N THR A 66 -41.43 -9.33 33.31
CA THR A 66 -40.08 -8.96 33.75
C THR A 66 -39.32 -8.27 32.62
N ALA A 67 -38.57 -7.22 32.95
CA ALA A 67 -37.67 -6.57 31.99
C ALA A 67 -36.54 -7.56 31.61
N LEU A 68 -36.36 -7.78 30.31
CA LEU A 68 -35.30 -8.63 29.77
C LEU A 68 -34.27 -7.79 29.00
N PRO A 69 -32.99 -8.19 28.96
CA PRO A 69 -31.96 -7.46 28.22
C PRO A 69 -32.21 -7.53 26.71
N ILE A 70 -31.80 -6.48 25.98
CA ILE A 70 -31.71 -6.51 24.51
C ILE A 70 -30.25 -6.73 24.11
N LYS A 71 -30.01 -7.78 23.32
CA LYS A 71 -28.68 -8.27 22.98
C LYS A 71 -28.50 -8.41 21.47
N ASN A 72 -27.26 -8.33 21.02
CA ASN A 72 -26.87 -8.75 19.68
C ASN A 72 -26.80 -10.28 19.60
N ALA A 73 -26.72 -10.83 18.38
CA ALA A 73 -26.62 -12.27 18.16
C ALA A 73 -25.37 -12.92 18.79
N ASN A 74 -24.30 -12.14 19.03
CA ASN A 74 -23.09 -12.59 19.73
C ASN A 74 -23.21 -12.57 21.27
N GLY A 75 -24.39 -12.24 21.82
CA GLY A 75 -24.65 -12.25 23.26
C GLY A 75 -24.25 -10.98 24.02
N ASN A 76 -23.57 -10.04 23.36
CA ASN A 76 -23.26 -8.71 23.90
C ASN A 76 -24.52 -7.82 23.95
N ASN A 77 -24.49 -6.79 24.79
CA ASN A 77 -25.58 -5.82 24.87
C ASN A 77 -25.72 -5.07 23.53
N ALA A 78 -26.95 -4.91 23.05
CA ALA A 78 -27.22 -4.13 21.86
C ALA A 78 -27.00 -2.63 22.12
N LYS A 79 -26.58 -1.89 21.10
CA LYS A 79 -26.64 -0.42 21.08
C LYS A 79 -27.83 0.01 20.26
N LEU A 80 -28.74 0.77 20.86
CA LEU A 80 -29.98 1.21 20.21
C LEU A 80 -29.89 2.68 19.85
N TYR A 81 -30.47 3.02 18.72
CA TYR A 81 -30.74 4.38 18.26
C TYR A 81 -32.26 4.64 18.31
N ALA A 82 -32.68 5.90 18.18
CA ALA A 82 -34.10 6.23 18.10
C ALA A 82 -34.68 5.82 16.72
N SER A 83 -34.91 4.51 16.55
CA SER A 83 -35.25 3.87 15.27
C SER A 83 -36.25 2.72 15.45
N VAL A 84 -36.61 2.08 14.34
CA VAL A 84 -37.44 0.87 14.32
C VAL A 84 -36.52 -0.35 14.28
N TYR A 85 -36.81 -1.31 15.15
CA TYR A 85 -36.04 -2.53 15.29
C TYR A 85 -36.90 -3.78 15.10
N THR A 86 -36.23 -4.84 14.67
CA THR A 86 -36.75 -6.20 14.67
C THR A 86 -36.06 -6.97 15.79
N LEU A 87 -36.83 -7.49 16.74
CA LEU A 87 -36.33 -8.28 17.85
C LEU A 87 -36.91 -9.70 17.81
N PHE A 88 -36.15 -10.67 18.33
CA PHE A 88 -36.58 -12.03 18.58
C PHE A 88 -36.53 -12.32 20.08
N ARG A 89 -37.64 -12.68 20.72
CA ARG A 89 -37.65 -13.07 22.14
C ARG A 89 -37.19 -14.51 22.26
N ASP A 90 -35.99 -14.78 22.79
CA ASP A 90 -35.47 -16.15 22.93
C ASP A 90 -35.92 -16.87 24.22
N GLY A 91 -36.55 -16.13 25.13
CA GLY A 91 -36.99 -16.59 26.45
C GLY A 91 -36.19 -16.02 27.62
N SER A 92 -34.94 -15.60 27.38
CA SER A 92 -34.02 -15.01 28.36
C SER A 92 -33.64 -13.56 28.04
N ALA A 93 -33.68 -13.20 26.75
CA ALA A 93 -33.33 -11.91 26.21
C ALA A 93 -34.16 -11.61 24.94
N PHE A 94 -34.07 -10.37 24.48
CA PHE A 94 -34.50 -9.98 23.14
C PHE A 94 -33.27 -9.87 22.24
N ILE A 95 -33.23 -10.65 21.16
CA ILE A 95 -32.12 -10.66 20.20
C ILE A 95 -32.42 -9.70 19.06
N LEU A 96 -31.59 -8.66 18.95
CA LEU A 96 -31.63 -7.67 17.88
C LEU A 96 -31.22 -8.31 16.55
N GLN A 97 -32.06 -8.13 15.54
CA GLN A 97 -31.88 -8.66 14.19
C GLN A 97 -31.50 -7.52 13.23
N GLY A 98 -30.50 -7.73 12.39
CA GLY A 98 -30.22 -6.85 11.24
C GLY A 98 -29.14 -5.78 11.41
N GLU A 99 -28.43 -5.71 12.53
CA GLU A 99 -27.34 -4.73 12.74
C GLU A 99 -26.04 -5.04 11.96
N GLY A 100 -25.94 -6.21 11.31
CA GLY A 100 -24.68 -6.67 10.71
C GLY A 100 -23.76 -7.35 11.73
N GLY A 101 -22.64 -7.90 11.23
CA GLY A 101 -21.68 -8.67 12.04
C GLY A 101 -20.71 -7.79 12.82
N GLU A 102 -19.74 -8.43 13.49
CA GLU A 102 -18.68 -7.72 14.22
C GLU A 102 -17.81 -6.86 13.29
N TYR A 103 -17.42 -5.70 13.78
CA TYR A 103 -16.36 -4.90 13.18
C TYR A 103 -15.00 -5.51 13.57
N GLY A 104 -14.07 -5.56 12.62
CA GLY A 104 -12.71 -6.02 12.89
C GLY A 104 -11.90 -5.03 13.75
N THR A 105 -10.63 -5.34 14.00
CA THR A 105 -9.71 -4.51 14.80
C THR A 105 -8.93 -3.48 13.99
N ALA A 106 -9.22 -3.34 12.69
CA ALA A 106 -8.51 -2.41 11.82
C ALA A 106 -8.76 -0.95 12.26
N THR A 107 -7.69 -0.18 12.32
CA THR A 107 -7.71 1.26 12.62
C THR A 107 -7.48 2.08 11.36
N ALA A 108 -7.60 3.42 11.45
CA ALA A 108 -7.28 4.30 10.33
C ALA A 108 -5.85 4.10 9.80
N ALA A 109 -4.90 3.78 10.70
CA ALA A 109 -3.50 3.54 10.35
C ALA A 109 -3.26 2.25 9.57
N ASP A 110 -4.21 1.31 9.59
CA ASP A 110 -4.12 0.03 8.88
C ASP A 110 -4.72 0.10 7.47
N VAL A 111 -5.41 1.21 7.15
CA VAL A 111 -6.20 1.37 5.92
C VAL A 111 -5.54 2.38 5.01
N ALA A 112 -5.37 2.02 3.74
CA ALA A 112 -4.78 2.90 2.72
C ALA A 112 -5.46 4.28 2.69
N ALA A 113 -4.66 5.33 2.56
CA ALA A 113 -5.13 6.71 2.52
C ALA A 113 -6.25 6.90 1.48
N GLY A 114 -7.36 7.51 1.90
CA GLY A 114 -8.54 7.75 1.06
C GLY A 114 -9.46 6.54 0.86
N LYS A 115 -9.13 5.36 1.41
CA LYS A 115 -10.07 4.24 1.55
C LYS A 115 -10.80 4.33 2.89
N THR A 116 -11.93 3.66 3.02
CA THR A 116 -12.76 3.71 4.24
C THR A 116 -13.04 2.32 4.79
N ILE A 117 -13.21 2.21 6.10
CA ILE A 117 -13.67 1.01 6.81
C ILE A 117 -14.84 1.34 7.73
N GLY A 118 -15.71 0.36 7.98
CA GLY A 118 -16.73 0.45 9.04
C GLY A 118 -16.14 0.08 10.40
N THR A 119 -16.52 0.81 11.44
CA THR A 119 -16.16 0.55 12.84
C THR A 119 -17.39 0.71 13.74
N GLU A 120 -17.29 0.37 15.03
CA GLU A 120 -18.36 0.62 16.00
C GLU A 120 -18.75 2.11 16.14
N ASN A 121 -17.84 3.01 15.79
CA ASN A 121 -18.05 4.46 15.81
C ASN A 121 -18.47 5.02 14.44
N GLY A 122 -18.71 4.15 13.45
CA GLY A 122 -19.08 4.52 12.09
C GLY A 122 -17.94 4.36 11.08
N ILE A 123 -18.08 5.02 9.93
CA ILE A 123 -17.10 4.93 8.83
C ILE A 123 -15.87 5.79 9.15
N VAL A 124 -14.69 5.20 9.04
CA VAL A 124 -13.39 5.87 9.25
C VAL A 124 -12.61 5.86 7.95
N THR A 125 -11.95 6.97 7.61
CA THR A 125 -11.05 7.09 6.47
C THR A 125 -9.63 6.69 6.87
N GLY A 126 -8.98 5.88 6.03
CA GLY A 126 -7.62 5.41 6.22
C GLY A 126 -6.57 6.52 6.07
N THR A 127 -5.44 6.32 6.75
CA THR A 127 -4.29 7.24 6.79
C THR A 127 -2.98 6.58 6.37
N LEU A 128 -2.98 5.29 6.02
CA LEU A 128 -1.79 4.58 5.60
C LEU A 128 -1.29 5.09 4.24
N VAL A 129 -0.12 5.72 4.23
CA VAL A 129 0.56 6.14 2.99
C VAL A 129 1.37 4.97 2.46
N LEU A 130 1.01 4.49 1.27
CA LEU A 130 1.74 3.42 0.58
C LEU A 130 2.91 4.00 -0.24
N PRO A 131 4.00 3.25 -0.43
CA PRO A 131 5.14 3.68 -1.22
C PRO A 131 4.74 3.92 -2.68
N THR A 132 5.15 5.07 -3.23
CA THR A 132 4.94 5.40 -4.66
C THR A 132 6.08 4.85 -5.50
N ARG A 133 5.76 4.28 -6.66
CA ARG A 133 6.73 3.84 -7.67
C ARG A 133 6.67 4.78 -8.86
N THR A 134 7.81 5.34 -9.26
CA THR A 134 7.93 6.14 -10.48
C THR A 134 8.84 5.41 -11.46
N ILE A 135 8.33 5.17 -12.67
CA ILE A 135 9.14 4.61 -13.77
C ILE A 135 9.91 5.76 -14.42
N VAL A 136 11.22 5.59 -14.54
CA VAL A 136 12.10 6.50 -15.28
C VAL A 136 12.68 5.72 -16.46
N ASN A 137 12.20 6.06 -17.66
CA ASN A 137 12.78 5.60 -18.92
C ASN A 137 13.57 6.75 -19.52
N LYS A 138 14.88 6.58 -19.69
CA LYS A 138 15.76 7.63 -20.19
C LYS A 138 16.86 7.04 -21.08
N SER A 139 16.75 7.29 -22.39
CA SER A 139 17.88 7.12 -23.29
C SER A 139 18.67 8.43 -23.31
N MET A 140 19.99 8.37 -23.13
CA MET A 140 20.84 9.56 -23.17
C MET A 140 21.58 9.62 -24.51
N PRO A 141 21.67 10.80 -25.14
CA PRO A 141 22.37 10.93 -26.41
C PRO A 141 23.86 10.66 -26.25
N LYS A 142 24.49 10.18 -27.32
CA LYS A 142 25.95 10.05 -27.41
C LYS A 142 26.63 11.39 -27.17
N GLN A 143 27.62 11.42 -26.29
CA GLN A 143 28.46 12.60 -26.09
C GLN A 143 29.80 12.41 -26.82
N ASN A 144 30.04 13.28 -27.81
CA ASN A 144 31.33 13.41 -28.50
C ASN A 144 31.99 14.70 -28.03
N PHE A 145 33.32 14.71 -27.95
CA PHE A 145 34.11 15.90 -27.66
C PHE A 145 35.14 16.10 -28.77
N ASP A 146 35.36 17.36 -29.15
CA ASP A 146 36.27 17.74 -30.23
C ASP A 146 37.69 18.10 -29.72
N GLU A 147 37.96 17.95 -28.42
CA GLU A 147 39.25 18.28 -27.79
C GLU A 147 39.72 17.17 -26.84
N PRO A 148 41.04 16.98 -26.64
CA PRO A 148 41.57 15.91 -25.81
C PRO A 148 41.28 16.19 -24.33
N ILE A 149 40.23 15.56 -23.80
CA ILE A 149 39.92 15.57 -22.38
C ILE A 149 40.51 14.32 -21.70
N PRO A 150 41.22 14.46 -20.56
CA PRO A 150 41.82 13.32 -19.86
C PRO A 150 40.78 12.37 -19.23
N PHE A 151 39.55 12.84 -19.11
CA PHE A 151 38.41 12.05 -18.66
C PHE A 151 37.12 12.55 -19.31
N LEU A 152 36.15 11.65 -19.44
CA LEU A 152 34.81 11.91 -19.96
C LEU A 152 33.79 11.42 -18.94
N VAL A 153 32.82 12.26 -18.55
CA VAL A 153 31.75 11.92 -17.60
C VAL A 153 30.40 12.19 -18.24
N GLN A 154 29.49 11.23 -18.17
CA GLN A 154 28.10 11.37 -18.60
C GLN A 154 27.14 11.09 -17.43
N ASP A 155 26.32 12.09 -17.08
CA ASP A 155 25.20 11.90 -16.15
C ASP A 155 24.16 10.97 -16.79
N ILE A 156 23.87 9.85 -16.12
CA ILE A 156 22.89 8.87 -16.57
C ILE A 156 21.51 9.28 -16.04
N PHE A 157 21.35 9.34 -14.71
CA PHE A 157 20.14 9.82 -14.05
C PHE A 157 20.44 10.34 -12.64
N GLN A 158 19.46 11.06 -12.08
CA GLN A 158 19.51 11.60 -10.73
C GLN A 158 18.50 10.88 -9.85
N ILE A 159 18.91 10.55 -8.63
CA ILE A 159 18.07 10.05 -7.56
C ILE A 159 17.71 11.22 -6.67
N PRO A 160 16.42 11.55 -6.50
CA PRO A 160 16.00 12.63 -5.61
C PRO A 160 16.52 12.45 -4.18
N ALA A 161 16.60 13.56 -3.45
CA ALA A 161 16.85 13.52 -2.02
C ALA A 161 15.74 12.71 -1.33
N SER A 162 16.13 11.81 -0.42
CA SER A 162 15.22 10.96 0.34
C SER A 162 15.72 10.87 1.77
N SER A 163 14.82 11.11 2.72
CA SER A 163 15.08 10.84 4.14
C SER A 163 14.80 9.38 4.51
N LYS A 164 14.44 8.55 3.52
CA LYS A 164 13.92 7.20 3.74
C LYS A 164 14.94 6.12 3.35
N PHE A 165 14.73 4.91 3.87
CA PHE A 165 15.80 3.96 4.18
C PHE A 165 16.47 3.28 2.98
N ALA A 166 15.72 2.98 1.90
CA ALA A 166 16.28 2.30 0.74
C ALA A 166 15.68 2.83 -0.57
N ASP A 167 16.54 3.18 -1.52
CA ASP A 167 16.14 3.39 -2.90
C ASP A 167 16.49 2.12 -3.69
N VAL A 168 15.46 1.35 -4.05
CA VAL A 168 15.62 0.04 -4.69
C VAL A 168 15.37 0.15 -6.18
N TYR A 169 16.37 -0.21 -7.00
CA TYR A 169 16.31 -0.27 -8.45
C TYR A 169 16.52 -1.70 -8.94
N THR A 170 15.58 -2.57 -8.59
CA THR A 170 15.66 -4.00 -8.93
C THR A 170 14.53 -4.42 -9.86
N ALA A 171 14.87 -5.09 -10.95
CA ALA A 171 14.01 -6.15 -11.47
C ALA A 171 13.94 -7.26 -10.40
N PRO A 172 12.77 -7.74 -9.97
CA PRO A 172 12.73 -8.93 -9.15
C PRO A 172 13.24 -10.13 -9.96
N LEU A 173 14.12 -10.94 -9.37
CA LEU A 173 14.52 -12.27 -9.85
C LEU A 173 13.41 -13.31 -9.59
N SER A 174 12.14 -12.98 -9.79
CA SER A 174 11.05 -13.95 -9.64
C SER A 174 10.33 -14.19 -10.97
N THR A 175 10.04 -15.45 -11.25
CA THR A 175 9.50 -15.95 -12.51
C THR A 175 8.06 -15.53 -12.80
N THR A 176 7.41 -14.76 -11.91
CA THR A 176 5.98 -14.46 -11.97
C THR A 176 5.61 -12.98 -11.84
N GLN A 177 6.59 -12.08 -11.70
CA GLN A 177 6.37 -10.64 -11.93
C GLN A 177 7.12 -10.25 -13.19
N LEU A 178 6.51 -9.42 -14.04
CA LEU A 178 7.12 -8.87 -15.25
C LEU A 178 8.59 -8.54 -14.98
N LYS A 179 9.50 -9.29 -15.61
CA LYS A 179 10.92 -8.97 -15.68
C LYS A 179 11.05 -7.65 -16.43
N LEU A 180 10.87 -6.53 -15.74
CA LEU A 180 11.40 -5.28 -16.23
C LEU A 180 12.88 -5.32 -15.88
N ASP A 181 13.69 -5.84 -16.81
CA ASP A 181 15.14 -5.81 -16.72
C ASP A 181 15.56 -4.33 -16.66
N ALA A 182 15.73 -3.82 -15.44
CA ALA A 182 16.25 -2.48 -15.20
C ALA A 182 17.73 -2.49 -15.54
N ALA A 183 18.06 -2.15 -16.78
CA ALA A 183 19.40 -2.31 -17.30
C ALA A 183 20.00 -0.95 -17.63
N ILE A 184 21.11 -0.63 -16.96
CA ILE A 184 21.94 0.52 -17.30
C ILE A 184 23.08 -0.03 -18.16
N TRP A 185 23.15 0.44 -19.39
CA TRP A 185 24.20 0.07 -20.32
C TRP A 185 24.98 1.31 -20.71
N SER A 186 26.30 1.24 -20.61
CA SER A 186 27.20 2.26 -21.13
C SER A 186 28.16 1.62 -22.11
N GLU A 187 28.19 2.16 -23.32
CA GLU A 187 29.12 1.78 -24.35
C GLU A 187 30.21 2.84 -24.51
N PHE A 188 31.44 2.36 -24.53
CA PHE A 188 32.63 3.17 -24.71
C PHE A 188 33.25 2.79 -26.05
N THR A 189 33.44 3.79 -26.91
CA THR A 189 34.15 3.62 -28.17
C THR A 189 35.47 4.36 -28.09
N VAL A 190 36.57 3.63 -28.24
CA VAL A 190 37.92 4.19 -28.28
C VAL A 190 38.55 3.90 -29.64
N LEU A 191 39.11 4.93 -30.26
CA LEU A 191 39.61 4.86 -31.62
C LEU A 191 41.12 4.62 -31.68
N GLU A 192 41.76 4.36 -30.54
CA GLU A 192 43.22 4.34 -30.44
C GLU A 192 43.73 3.27 -29.49
N THR A 193 45.04 3.04 -29.56
CA THR A 193 45.73 2.10 -28.68
C THR A 193 46.07 2.79 -27.36
N GLY A 194 45.49 2.30 -26.28
CA GLY A 194 45.73 2.84 -24.95
C GLY A 194 45.28 1.90 -23.85
N THR A 195 45.57 2.30 -22.61
CA THR A 195 44.91 1.73 -21.44
C THR A 195 43.78 2.64 -21.04
N TYR A 196 42.58 2.06 -20.98
CA TYR A 196 41.36 2.77 -20.67
C TYR A 196 40.74 2.16 -19.42
N THR A 197 40.34 3.01 -18.50
CA THR A 197 39.56 2.61 -17.33
C THR A 197 38.20 3.26 -17.43
N ALA A 198 37.16 2.46 -17.58
CA ALA A 198 35.79 2.93 -17.48
C ALA A 198 35.20 2.55 -16.12
N THR A 199 34.42 3.46 -15.57
CA THR A 199 33.78 3.31 -14.27
C THR A 199 32.32 3.73 -14.34
N VAL A 200 31.45 2.96 -13.69
CA VAL A 200 30.14 3.45 -13.28
C VAL A 200 30.27 3.94 -11.86
N GLU A 201 29.92 5.20 -11.61
CA GLU A 201 30.09 5.85 -10.32
C GLU A 201 28.75 6.36 -9.78
N LEU A 202 28.62 6.32 -8.46
CA LEU A 202 27.63 7.07 -7.71
C LEU A 202 28.29 8.34 -7.21
N ILE A 203 27.72 9.51 -7.50
CA ILE A 203 28.18 10.79 -6.96
C ILE A 203 27.15 11.27 -5.94
N ASP A 204 27.59 11.56 -4.72
CA ASP A 204 26.71 12.14 -3.71
C ASP A 204 26.55 13.66 -3.86
N SER A 205 25.73 14.28 -3.00
CA SER A 205 25.48 15.72 -3.08
C SER A 205 26.65 16.60 -2.63
N ASN A 206 27.74 16.00 -2.14
CA ASN A 206 28.99 16.69 -1.84
C ASN A 206 30.00 16.54 -2.98
N ASP A 207 29.56 16.03 -4.14
CA ASP A 207 30.37 15.73 -5.32
C ASP A 207 31.46 14.67 -5.08
N VAL A 208 31.27 13.82 -4.07
CA VAL A 208 32.16 12.67 -3.84
C VAL A 208 31.74 11.52 -4.72
N ALA A 209 32.67 11.03 -5.56
CA ALA A 209 32.44 9.92 -6.47
C ALA A 209 32.83 8.57 -5.87
N TYR A 210 31.94 7.59 -6.01
CA TYR A 210 32.07 6.23 -5.53
C TYR A 210 32.01 5.27 -6.70
N ALA A 211 33.14 4.65 -7.07
CA ALA A 211 33.18 3.67 -8.14
C ALA A 211 32.41 2.40 -7.73
N ILE A 212 31.36 2.09 -8.47
CA ILE A 212 30.50 0.91 -8.28
C ILE A 212 31.03 -0.25 -9.12
N LEU A 213 31.39 0.06 -10.35
CA LEU A 213 31.95 -0.91 -11.29
C LEU A 213 33.13 -0.25 -11.98
N SER A 214 34.26 -0.97 -12.09
CA SER A 214 35.43 -0.50 -12.82
C SER A 214 35.90 -1.61 -13.76
N ARG A 215 36.26 -1.22 -14.97
CA ARG A 215 36.87 -2.11 -15.96
C ARG A 215 38.03 -1.40 -16.61
N THR A 216 39.23 -1.97 -16.42
CA THR A 216 40.43 -1.54 -17.13
C THR A 216 40.69 -2.48 -18.29
N THR A 217 41.04 -1.92 -19.43
CA THR A 217 41.35 -2.69 -20.62
C THR A 217 42.47 -2.03 -21.42
N VAL A 218 43.24 -2.87 -22.13
CA VAL A 218 44.24 -2.44 -23.09
C VAL A 218 43.75 -2.90 -24.45
N MET A 219 43.47 -1.95 -25.34
CA MET A 219 42.84 -2.26 -26.62
C MET A 219 43.26 -1.28 -27.70
N THR A 220 43.10 -1.72 -28.95
CA THR A 220 43.29 -0.93 -30.18
C THR A 220 41.95 -0.92 -30.90
N LEU A 221 41.43 0.27 -31.27
CA LEU A 221 40.22 0.43 -32.11
C LEU A 221 39.05 -0.47 -31.67
N SER A 222 38.59 -0.31 -30.44
CA SER A 222 37.67 -1.28 -29.83
C SER A 222 36.48 -0.60 -29.16
N ARG A 223 35.38 -1.34 -29.14
CA ARG A 223 34.19 -1.01 -28.35
C ARG A 223 34.15 -1.94 -27.15
N PHE A 224 33.81 -1.40 -26.01
CA PHE A 224 33.46 -2.24 -24.87
C PHE A 224 32.31 -1.65 -24.09
N SER A 225 31.54 -2.53 -23.47
CA SER A 225 30.36 -2.18 -22.70
C SER A 225 30.58 -2.48 -21.22
N MET A 226 29.87 -1.71 -20.41
CA MET A 226 29.65 -1.97 -18.99
C MET A 226 28.15 -1.92 -18.76
N GLY A 227 27.64 -2.93 -18.05
CA GLY A 227 26.21 -3.08 -17.81
C GLY A 227 25.94 -3.41 -16.35
N LEU A 228 24.98 -2.72 -15.76
CA LEU A 228 24.33 -3.13 -14.52
C LEU A 228 22.95 -3.68 -14.88
N SER A 229 22.66 -4.92 -14.45
CA SER A 229 21.33 -5.52 -14.63
C SER A 229 20.40 -5.25 -13.44
N SER A 230 20.96 -4.81 -12.31
CA SER A 230 20.22 -4.28 -11.17
C SER A 230 21.17 -3.55 -10.22
N PHE A 231 20.61 -2.64 -9.43
CA PHE A 231 21.31 -2.07 -8.27
C PHE A 231 20.31 -1.64 -7.19
N SER A 232 20.75 -1.52 -5.95
CA SER A 232 19.97 -0.96 -4.86
C SER A 232 20.88 -0.21 -3.91
N ILE A 233 20.40 0.90 -3.38
CA ILE A 233 21.12 1.69 -2.39
C ILE A 233 20.33 1.67 -1.10
N ASP A 234 20.96 1.15 -0.05
CA ASP A 234 20.49 1.30 1.33
C ASP A 234 21.16 2.54 1.91
N ARG A 235 20.39 3.63 2.03
CA ARG A 235 20.86 4.91 2.56
C ARG A 235 21.17 4.83 4.05
N GLN A 236 20.47 3.97 4.79
CA GLN A 236 20.66 3.81 6.23
C GLN A 236 21.89 2.97 6.56
N ALA A 237 21.99 1.80 5.92
CA ALA A 237 23.13 0.92 6.08
C ALA A 237 24.37 1.45 5.35
N LYS A 238 24.21 2.48 4.48
CA LYS A 238 25.24 2.99 3.58
C LYS A 238 25.83 1.87 2.75
N LYS A 239 24.97 1.10 2.08
CA LYS A 239 25.37 -0.02 1.24
C LYS A 239 24.85 0.13 -0.17
N ILE A 240 25.63 -0.37 -1.11
CA ILE A 240 25.18 -0.59 -2.47
C ILE A 240 25.26 -2.07 -2.80
N THR A 241 24.20 -2.60 -3.39
CA THR A 241 24.16 -3.94 -3.96
C THR A 241 23.89 -3.81 -5.45
N TYR A 242 24.61 -4.54 -6.29
CA TYR A 242 24.46 -4.48 -7.74
C TYR A 242 24.77 -5.82 -8.39
N VAL A 243 24.20 -6.05 -9.57
CA VAL A 243 24.47 -7.24 -10.39
C VAL A 243 25.04 -6.79 -11.73
N THR A 244 26.14 -7.42 -12.14
CA THR A 244 26.74 -7.21 -13.45
C THR A 244 26.53 -8.45 -14.32
N LYS A 245 26.39 -8.23 -15.62
CA LYS A 245 26.44 -9.33 -16.60
C LYS A 245 27.90 -9.56 -17.03
N PRO A 246 28.35 -10.82 -17.19
CA PRO A 246 27.57 -12.06 -17.12
C PRO A 246 27.55 -12.71 -15.72
N LEU A 247 28.10 -12.06 -14.69
CA LEU A 247 28.35 -12.68 -13.38
C LEU A 247 27.07 -13.14 -12.68
N ASP A 248 25.92 -12.54 -12.97
CA ASP A 248 24.56 -12.90 -12.49
C ASP A 248 24.41 -13.08 -10.98
N ALA A 249 25.44 -12.75 -10.21
CA ALA A 249 25.49 -12.78 -8.77
C ALA A 249 25.52 -11.35 -8.21
N PRO A 250 24.77 -11.07 -7.12
CA PRO A 250 24.81 -9.76 -6.47
C PRO A 250 26.16 -9.54 -5.78
N ILE A 251 26.75 -8.38 -6.05
CA ILE A 251 27.91 -7.85 -5.35
C ILE A 251 27.41 -6.78 -4.39
N THR A 252 27.87 -6.80 -3.15
CA THR A 252 27.55 -5.78 -2.14
C THR A 252 28.83 -5.10 -1.68
N ALA A 253 28.80 -3.77 -1.62
CA ALA A 253 29.89 -2.95 -1.13
C ALA A 253 29.38 -1.92 -0.11
N ASP A 254 30.20 -1.67 0.91
CA ASP A 254 29.94 -0.60 1.87
C ASP A 254 30.33 0.75 1.24
N LEU A 255 29.44 1.73 1.36
CA LEU A 255 29.74 3.12 1.06
C LEU A 255 30.50 3.73 2.25
N THR A 256 31.40 4.66 1.96
CA THR A 256 32.24 5.30 2.97
C THR A 256 31.41 6.03 4.03
N SER A 257 31.99 6.22 5.22
CA SER A 257 31.32 6.93 6.33
C SER A 257 30.88 8.36 5.98
N ASN A 258 31.58 9.05 5.06
CA ASN A 258 31.24 10.40 4.59
C ASN A 258 30.21 10.45 3.46
N PHE A 259 29.65 9.31 3.03
CA PHE A 259 28.58 9.28 2.03
C PHE A 259 27.37 10.08 2.49
N ASN A 260 27.00 11.12 1.72
CA ASN A 260 25.81 11.90 2.00
C ASN A 260 24.54 11.15 1.55
N ALA A 261 24.01 10.35 2.47
CA ALA A 261 22.85 9.51 2.24
C ALA A 261 21.54 10.28 2.07
N THR A 262 21.48 11.60 2.34
CA THR A 262 20.22 12.37 2.30
C THR A 262 20.08 13.28 1.08
N GLY A 263 21.17 13.51 0.35
CA GLY A 263 21.19 14.38 -0.81
C GLY A 263 20.67 13.74 -2.11
N VAL A 264 20.68 14.55 -3.17
CA VAL A 264 20.54 14.06 -4.55
C VAL A 264 21.76 13.22 -4.89
N LEU A 265 21.54 12.04 -5.46
CA LEU A 265 22.60 11.17 -5.94
C LEU A 265 22.62 11.18 -7.46
N ARG A 266 23.80 11.16 -8.07
CA ARG A 266 23.96 11.10 -9.53
C ARG A 266 24.62 9.79 -9.91
N PHE A 267 24.02 9.06 -10.83
CA PHE A 267 24.68 7.94 -11.47
C PHE A 267 25.37 8.44 -12.72
N VAL A 268 26.67 8.18 -12.83
CA VAL A 268 27.48 8.61 -13.95
C VAL A 268 28.27 7.47 -14.54
N ALA A 269 28.51 7.54 -15.84
CA ALA A 269 29.53 6.74 -16.49
C ALA A 269 30.75 7.63 -16.78
N ARG A 270 31.93 7.18 -16.37
CA ARG A 270 33.20 7.88 -16.56
C ARG A 270 34.17 7.01 -17.35
N LEU A 271 34.92 7.62 -18.26
CA LEU A 271 36.05 7.02 -18.96
C LEU A 271 37.31 7.83 -18.66
N ILE A 272 38.38 7.17 -18.23
CA ILE A 272 39.69 7.77 -17.93
C ILE A 272 40.71 7.20 -18.91
N THR A 273 41.51 8.08 -19.51
CA THR A 273 42.61 7.72 -20.42
C THR A 273 43.97 7.90 -19.76
N THR A 274 44.89 6.94 -19.94
CA THR A 274 46.25 7.06 -19.40
C THR A 274 47.32 7.38 -20.46
N LYS A 275 46.95 7.49 -21.74
CA LYS A 275 47.89 7.83 -22.82
C LYS A 275 47.35 8.97 -23.68
N TYR A 276 48.15 10.03 -23.82
CA TYR A 276 47.86 11.21 -24.63
C TYR A 276 48.25 10.97 -26.09
N GLY A 277 47.31 11.23 -27.00
CA GLY A 277 47.60 11.39 -28.43
C GLY A 277 46.66 10.66 -29.36
N GLY A 278 45.56 11.35 -29.73
CA GLY A 278 44.80 11.19 -30.97
C GLY A 278 43.25 11.15 -30.82
N THR A 279 42.52 10.47 -31.71
CA THR A 279 41.07 10.62 -31.98
C THR A 279 40.19 10.42 -30.73
N TYR A 280 39.25 11.34 -30.55
CA TYR A 280 38.50 11.55 -29.31
C TYR A 280 37.62 10.37 -28.86
N PRO A 281 37.65 10.00 -27.57
CA PRO A 281 36.76 8.96 -27.04
C PRO A 281 35.31 9.44 -27.06
N SER A 282 34.37 8.50 -27.17
CA SER A 282 32.94 8.79 -27.04
C SER A 282 32.25 7.82 -26.10
N ILE A 283 31.26 8.33 -25.40
CA ILE A 283 30.42 7.58 -24.46
C ILE A 283 28.96 7.68 -24.90
N THR A 284 28.25 6.56 -24.83
CA THR A 284 26.80 6.51 -24.99
C THR A 284 26.24 5.67 -23.86
N SER A 285 25.23 6.19 -23.16
CA SER A 285 24.57 5.48 -22.06
C SER A 285 23.07 5.37 -22.28
N GLU A 286 22.49 4.23 -21.92
CA GLU A 286 21.06 3.98 -21.99
C GLU A 286 20.56 3.44 -20.65
N VAL A 287 19.42 3.95 -20.19
CA VAL A 287 18.66 3.39 -19.06
C VAL A 287 17.36 2.81 -19.58
N GLN A 288 17.24 1.50 -19.52
CA GLN A 288 15.98 0.81 -19.79
C GLN A 288 15.29 0.48 -18.47
N ASN A 289 14.06 0.97 -18.30
CA ASN A 289 13.14 0.50 -17.27
C ASN A 289 13.64 0.60 -15.82
N ALA A 290 14.17 1.77 -15.41
CA ALA A 290 14.54 2.01 -14.02
C ALA A 290 13.31 2.43 -13.18
N PHE A 291 13.21 1.91 -11.95
CA PHE A 291 12.18 2.32 -11.00
C PHE A 291 12.80 3.07 -9.84
N ILE A 292 12.24 4.24 -9.52
CA ILE A 292 12.50 4.89 -8.24
C ILE A 292 11.38 4.48 -7.29
N ILE A 293 11.72 3.72 -6.25
CA ILE A 293 10.81 3.41 -5.15
C ILE A 293 11.25 4.23 -3.95
N THR A 294 10.45 5.22 -3.57
CA THR A 294 10.64 5.99 -2.32
C THR A 294 9.69 5.43 -1.27
N THR A 295 10.18 4.59 -0.36
CA THR A 295 9.36 3.97 0.70
C THR A 295 9.31 4.81 1.94
#